data_AF-A0AAP7M006-F1
#
_entry.id   AF-A0AAP7M006-F1
#
_cell.length_a   1.000
_cell.length_b   1.000
_cell.length_c   1.000
_cell.angle_alpha   90.00
_cell.angle_beta   90.00
_cell.angle_gamma   90.00
#
_symmetry.space_group_name_H-M   'P 1'
#
loop_
_entity.id
_entity.type
_entity.pdbx_description
1 polymer ?
#
loop_
_entity_poly.entity_id
_entity_poly.type
_entity_poly.pdbx_seq_one_letter_code
_entity_poly.pdbx_strand_id
1 'polypeptide(L)'
;MIIKINNLCKKYSLKYQILPNKKAIKVFKDTNNSLYFIIILSQNTVDTKIGRIKNTNTTDYKSIILLTKKIKYEKLFSGHLELYGAIDLAEDLDVLMKEINEYLTEWLKFTTKSL
;
A
#
# COMPACT_ATOMS: atom_id res chain seq x y z
N MET A 1 -7.89 -4.57 -11.39
CA MET A 1 -6.90 -3.92 -10.51
C MET A 1 -5.51 -3.78 -11.16
N ILE A 2 -4.77 -4.85 -11.49
CA ILE A 2 -3.37 -4.74 -12.01
C ILE A 2 -3.26 -3.85 -13.25
N ILE A 3 -4.13 -4.01 -14.25
CA ILE A 3 -4.13 -3.17 -15.46
C ILE A 3 -4.33 -1.69 -15.10
N LYS A 4 -5.24 -1.38 -14.18
CA LYS A 4 -5.49 -0.01 -13.72
C LYS A 4 -4.30 0.56 -12.94
N ILE A 5 -3.64 -0.24 -12.10
CA ILE A 5 -2.39 0.15 -11.42
C ILE A 5 -1.28 0.43 -12.43
N ASN A 6 -1.12 -0.40 -13.47
CA ASN A 6 -0.14 -0.16 -14.54
C ASN A 6 -0.41 1.18 -15.25
N ASN A 7 -1.68 1.48 -15.56
CA ASN A 7 -2.06 2.75 -16.18
C ASN A 7 -1.76 3.94 -15.27
N LEU A 8 -2.01 3.84 -13.96
CA LEU A 8 -1.62 4.86 -12.99
C LEU A 8 -0.10 5.03 -12.93
N CYS A 9 0.66 3.95 -12.89
CA CYS A 9 2.12 4.02 -12.86
C CYS A 9 2.66 4.73 -14.10
N LYS A 10 2.11 4.42 -15.30
CA LYS A 10 2.46 5.15 -16.53
C LYS A 10 2.15 6.65 -16.44
N LYS A 11 0.95 7.01 -15.95
CA LYS A 11 0.53 8.42 -15.78
C LYS A 11 1.52 9.21 -14.92
N TYR A 12 2.05 8.60 -13.87
CA TYR A 12 2.98 9.24 -12.93
C TYR A 12 4.47 8.96 -13.21
N SER A 13 4.81 8.31 -14.34
CA SER A 13 6.18 7.89 -14.66
C SER A 13 6.83 7.03 -13.56
N LEU A 14 6.05 6.13 -12.96
CA LEU A 14 6.47 5.20 -11.91
C LEU A 14 6.70 3.79 -12.44
N LYS A 15 7.53 3.04 -11.72
CA LYS A 15 7.68 1.60 -11.91
C LYS A 15 6.84 0.86 -10.86
N TYR A 16 6.46 -0.38 -11.17
CA TYR A 16 5.82 -1.25 -10.18
C TYR A 16 6.37 -2.67 -10.26
N GLN A 17 6.31 -3.36 -9.13
CA GLN A 17 6.67 -4.76 -9.00
C GLN A 17 5.58 -5.48 -8.21
N ILE A 18 5.15 -6.64 -8.70
CA ILE A 18 4.29 -7.55 -7.95
C ILE A 18 5.20 -8.46 -7.13
N LEU A 19 5.08 -8.40 -5.81
CA LEU A 19 5.89 -9.19 -4.90
C LEU A 19 5.36 -10.64 -4.78
N PRO A 20 6.18 -11.60 -4.30
CA PRO A 20 5.83 -13.01 -4.27
C PRO A 20 4.45 -13.31 -3.69
N ASN A 21 3.81 -14.35 -4.24
CA ASN A 21 2.45 -14.78 -3.91
C ASN A 21 1.34 -13.74 -4.21
N LYS A 22 1.62 -12.69 -4.99
CA LYS A 22 0.67 -11.60 -5.33
C LYS A 22 0.06 -10.94 -4.08
N LYS A 23 0.78 -10.98 -2.96
CA LYS A 23 0.32 -10.46 -1.66
C LYS A 23 0.71 -9.01 -1.43
N ALA A 24 1.51 -8.41 -2.32
CA ALA A 24 1.83 -7.00 -2.29
C ALA A 24 2.20 -6.47 -3.68
N ILE A 25 1.95 -5.19 -3.90
CA ILE A 25 2.37 -4.44 -5.07
C ILE A 25 3.25 -3.29 -4.57
N LYS A 26 4.51 -3.27 -5.00
CA LYS A 26 5.44 -2.17 -4.75
C LYS A 26 5.35 -1.20 -5.92
N VAL A 27 5.03 0.05 -5.67
CA VAL A 27 5.14 1.15 -6.63
C VAL A 27 6.31 2.02 -6.22
N PHE A 28 7.17 2.42 -7.16
CA PHE A 28 8.40 3.12 -6.81
C PHE A 28 8.89 4.05 -7.91
N LYS A 29 9.54 5.13 -7.50
CA LYS A 29 10.20 6.11 -8.39
C LYS A 29 11.69 5.81 -8.52
N ASP A 30 12.33 5.48 -7.40
CA ASP A 30 13.74 5.09 -7.27
C ASP A 30 13.90 4.07 -6.12
N THR A 31 15.14 3.74 -5.74
CA THR A 31 15.43 2.73 -4.72
C THR A 31 14.95 3.11 -3.32
N ASN A 32 14.86 4.41 -3.02
CA ASN A 32 14.54 4.93 -1.69
C ASN A 32 13.09 5.41 -1.59
N ASN A 33 12.47 5.73 -2.72
CA ASN A 33 11.09 6.20 -2.80
C ASN A 33 10.18 5.08 -3.29
N SER A 34 9.61 4.33 -2.34
CA SER A 34 8.66 3.25 -2.61
C SER A 34 7.40 3.34 -1.75
N LEU A 35 6.26 3.03 -2.37
CA LEU A 35 4.95 2.86 -1.75
C LEU A 35 4.51 1.40 -1.91
N TYR A 36 4.12 0.76 -0.80
CA TYR A 36 3.74 -0.65 -0.77
C TYR A 36 2.25 -0.80 -0.53
N PHE A 37 1.56 -1.40 -1.50
CA PHE A 37 0.18 -1.84 -1.39
C PHE A 37 0.16 -3.31 -0.94
N ILE A 38 -0.05 -3.57 0.35
CA ILE A 38 -0.04 -4.93 0.90
C ILE A 38 -1.47 -5.47 0.91
N ILE A 39 -1.68 -6.58 0.19
CA ILE A 39 -2.97 -7.22 0.01
C ILE A 39 -3.17 -8.30 1.08
N ILE A 40 -4.18 -8.10 1.92
CA ILE A 40 -4.60 -9.03 2.97
C ILE A 40 -6.01 -9.53 2.66
N LEU A 41 -6.11 -10.70 2.06
CA LEU A 41 -7.40 -11.28 1.65
C LEU A 41 -8.14 -12.00 2.79
N SER A 42 -7.46 -12.30 3.91
CA SER A 42 -8.02 -13.08 5.01
C SER A 42 -7.89 -12.35 6.35
N GLN A 43 -9.02 -12.09 7.00
CA GLN A 43 -9.10 -11.35 8.27
C GLN A 43 -8.28 -11.99 9.39
N ASN A 44 -8.26 -13.33 9.47
CA ASN A 44 -7.51 -14.07 10.48
C ASN A 44 -5.98 -13.96 10.35
N THR A 45 -5.48 -13.34 9.27
CA THR A 45 -4.04 -13.11 9.06
C THR A 45 -3.61 -11.66 9.17
N VAL A 46 -4.54 -10.73 9.43
CA VAL A 46 -4.24 -9.29 9.53
C VAL A 46 -3.22 -9.05 10.64
N ASP A 47 -3.51 -9.50 11.86
CA ASP A 47 -2.66 -9.31 13.04
C ASP A 47 -1.27 -9.94 12.82
N THR A 48 -1.21 -11.17 12.30
CA THR A 48 0.05 -11.87 12.01
C THR A 48 0.88 -11.19 10.92
N LYS A 49 0.23 -10.68 9.85
CA LYS A 49 0.94 -9.99 8.77
C LYS A 49 1.46 -8.63 9.22
N ILE A 50 0.64 -7.87 9.94
CA ILE A 50 1.02 -6.61 10.57
C ILE A 50 2.21 -6.84 11.50
N GLY A 51 2.14 -7.83 12.39
CA GLY A 51 3.25 -8.20 13.29
C GLY A 51 4.54 -8.58 12.53
N ARG A 52 4.43 -9.33 11.42
CA ARG A 52 5.59 -9.65 10.58
C ARG A 52 6.23 -8.41 9.95
N ILE A 53 5.42 -7.48 9.44
CA ILE A 53 5.91 -6.23 8.86
C ILE A 53 6.64 -5.38 9.91
N LYS A 54 6.14 -5.34 11.16
CA LYS A 54 6.84 -4.67 12.27
C LYS A 54 8.20 -5.28 12.57
N ASN A 55 8.28 -6.61 12.59
CA ASN A 55 9.49 -7.32 12.99
C ASN A 55 10.54 -7.39 11.86
N THR A 56 10.12 -7.19 10.61
CA THR A 56 11.06 -6.90 9.53
C THR A 56 11.53 -5.47 9.69
N ASN A 57 12.71 -5.29 10.29
CA ASN A 57 13.42 -4.03 10.48
C ASN A 57 13.90 -3.41 9.15
N THR A 58 13.16 -3.61 8.08
CA THR A 58 13.47 -3.19 6.73
C THR A 58 12.99 -1.76 6.57
N THR A 59 13.94 -0.84 6.37
CA THR A 59 13.72 0.55 5.96
C THR A 59 12.89 0.71 4.69
N ASP A 60 12.58 -0.40 4.01
CA ASP A 60 11.81 -0.47 2.79
C ASP A 60 10.33 -0.16 2.98
N TYR A 61 9.71 -0.48 4.13
CA TYR A 61 8.26 -0.37 4.30
C TYR A 61 7.81 0.92 5.02
N LYS A 62 8.35 2.08 4.63
CA LYS A 62 8.00 3.39 5.22
C LYS A 62 6.67 3.98 4.74
N SER A 63 6.07 3.40 3.70
CA SER A 63 4.78 3.84 3.18
C SER A 63 3.96 2.60 2.81
N ILE A 64 3.14 2.14 3.74
CA ILE A 64 2.30 0.95 3.56
C ILE A 64 0.84 1.37 3.47
N ILE A 65 0.15 0.86 2.45
CA ILE A 65 -1.31 0.90 2.33
C ILE A 65 -1.81 -0.53 2.41
N LEU A 66 -2.69 -0.80 3.36
CA LEU A 66 -3.31 -2.11 3.51
C LEU A 66 -4.57 -2.21 2.65
N LEU A 67 -4.65 -3.25 1.84
CA LEU A 67 -5.87 -3.62 1.12
C LEU A 67 -6.46 -4.85 1.81
N THR A 68 -7.59 -4.70 2.51
CA THR A 68 -8.22 -5.82 3.23
C THR A 68 -9.74 -5.77 3.09
N LYS A 69 -10.40 -6.94 3.13
CA LYS A 69 -11.86 -6.99 3.25
C LYS A 69 -12.24 -6.74 4.72
N LYS A 70 -13.23 -5.89 4.98
CA LYS A 70 -13.80 -5.63 6.33
C LYS A 70 -12.72 -5.14 7.31
N ILE A 71 -12.28 -3.90 7.12
CA ILE A 71 -11.23 -3.28 7.93
C ILE A 71 -11.68 -3.16 9.39
N LYS A 72 -10.88 -3.69 10.33
CA LYS A 72 -10.98 -3.36 11.76
C LYS A 72 -10.01 -2.24 12.09
N TYR A 73 -10.42 -1.00 11.85
CA TYR A 73 -9.55 0.19 12.00
C TYR A 73 -8.92 0.30 13.40
N GLU A 74 -9.68 -0.05 14.45
CA GLU A 74 -9.20 -0.13 15.84
C GLU A 74 -7.90 -0.95 16.01
N LYS A 75 -7.75 -2.01 15.20
CA LYS A 75 -6.58 -2.91 15.23
C LYS A 75 -5.41 -2.43 14.39
N LEU A 76 -5.68 -1.58 13.40
CA LEU A 76 -4.65 -1.05 12.51
C LEU A 76 -3.80 0.02 13.21
N PHE A 77 -4.45 0.90 13.97
CA PHE A 77 -3.80 2.05 14.61
C PHE A 77 -3.24 1.76 16.00
N SER A 78 -3.70 0.72 16.69
CA SER A 78 -3.15 0.29 18.00
C SER A 78 -1.74 -0.31 17.89
N GLY A 79 -1.23 -0.51 16.67
CA GLY A 79 0.02 -1.21 16.42
C GLY A 79 1.29 -0.38 16.28
N HIS A 80 1.27 0.95 16.30
CA HIS A 80 2.45 1.81 15.99
C HIS A 80 3.16 1.43 14.67
N LEU A 81 2.39 0.97 13.68
CA LEU A 81 2.87 0.86 12.31
C LEU A 81 2.61 2.22 11.66
N GLU A 82 3.61 2.84 11.04
CA GLU A 82 3.41 4.02 10.18
C GLU A 82 2.63 3.60 8.92
N LEU A 83 1.37 3.28 9.12
CA LEU A 83 0.42 2.98 8.07
C LEU A 83 0.07 4.29 7.39
N TYR A 84 0.43 4.37 6.11
CA TYR A 84 0.09 5.51 5.27
C TYR A 84 -1.42 5.52 4.95
N GLY A 85 -2.07 4.34 4.99
CA GLY A 85 -3.51 4.23 4.84
C GLY A 85 -4.04 2.79 4.81
N ALA A 86 -5.36 2.67 4.68
CA ALA A 86 -6.06 1.41 4.44
C ALA A 86 -7.17 1.61 3.41
N ILE A 87 -7.46 0.56 2.63
CA ILE A 87 -8.43 0.52 1.54
C ILE A 87 -9.29 -0.73 1.71
N ASP A 88 -10.62 -0.59 1.74
CA ASP A 88 -11.51 -1.74 1.92
C ASP A 88 -11.77 -2.44 0.58
N LEU A 89 -11.26 -3.66 0.43
CA LEU A 89 -11.45 -4.50 -0.76
C LEU A 89 -12.89 -4.97 -0.98
N ALA A 90 -13.82 -4.65 -0.07
CA ALA A 90 -15.25 -4.85 -0.28
C ALA A 90 -15.88 -3.80 -1.22
N GLU A 91 -15.22 -2.66 -1.40
CA GLU A 91 -15.69 -1.58 -2.29
C GLU A 91 -15.58 -1.98 -3.78
N ASP A 92 -16.35 -1.27 -4.60
CA ASP A 92 -16.26 -1.37 -6.06
C ASP A 92 -14.86 -0.99 -6.58
N LEU A 93 -14.48 -1.55 -7.74
CA LEU A 93 -13.19 -1.33 -8.36
C LEU A 93 -12.90 0.14 -8.67
N ASP A 94 -13.88 0.96 -9.02
CA ASP A 94 -13.66 2.38 -9.32
C ASP A 94 -13.39 3.18 -8.05
N VAL A 95 -14.10 2.87 -6.96
CA VAL A 95 -13.84 3.43 -5.61
C VAL A 95 -12.43 3.05 -5.15
N LEU A 96 -12.07 1.76 -5.22
CA LEU A 96 -10.74 1.27 -4.89
C LEU A 96 -9.63 2.01 -5.66
N MET A 97 -9.84 2.24 -6.96
CA MET A 97 -8.82 2.87 -7.79
C MET A 97 -8.73 4.38 -7.57
N LYS A 98 -9.83 5.03 -7.17
CA LYS A 98 -9.84 6.42 -6.74
C LYS A 98 -8.99 6.59 -5.48
N GLU A 99 -9.21 5.76 -4.46
CA GLU A 99 -8.43 5.78 -3.21
C GLU A 99 -6.94 5.49 -3.46
N ILE A 100 -6.63 4.45 -4.26
CA ILE A 100 -5.24 4.15 -4.66
C ILE A 100 -4.58 5.38 -5.31
N ASN A 101 -5.30 6.07 -6.19
CA ASN A 101 -4.79 7.26 -6.88
C ASN A 101 -4.61 8.46 -5.93
N GLU A 102 -5.50 8.65 -4.96
CA GLU A 102 -5.38 9.68 -3.92
C GLU A 102 -4.12 9.46 -3.07
N TYR A 103 -3.94 8.24 -2.54
CA TYR A 103 -2.73 7.92 -1.76
C TYR A 103 -1.44 8.03 -2.59
N LEU A 104 -1.46 7.61 -3.85
CA LEU A 104 -0.32 7.79 -4.77
C LEU A 104 0.01 9.27 -4.95
N THR A 105 -1.01 10.12 -5.14
CA THR A 105 -0.83 11.55 -5.36
C THR A 105 -0.28 12.23 -4.11
N GLU A 106 -0.78 11.88 -2.92
CA GLU A 106 -0.25 12.38 -1.65
C GLU A 106 1.20 11.93 -1.43
N TRP A 107 1.49 10.64 -1.61
CA TRP A 107 2.84 10.10 -1.47
C TRP A 107 3.85 10.79 -2.41
N LEU A 108 3.44 11.08 -3.65
CA LEU A 108 4.26 11.83 -4.59
C LEU A 108 4.56 13.25 -4.12
N LYS A 109 3.60 13.96 -3.51
CA LYS A 109 3.84 15.32 -2.97
C LYS A 109 4.90 15.33 -1.88
N PHE A 110 4.95 14.30 -1.02
CA PHE A 110 5.95 14.21 0.04
C PHE A 110 7.33 13.82 -0.50
N THR A 111 7.38 12.90 -1.46
CA THR A 111 8.65 12.44 -2.05
C THR A 111 9.29 13.44 -3.02
N THR A 112 8.51 14.33 -3.65
CA THR A 112 9.05 15.41 -4.51
C THR A 112 9.36 16.70 -3.76
N LYS A 113 8.84 16.89 -2.55
CA LYS A 113 9.16 18.05 -1.68
C LYS A 113 10.43 17.88 -0.85
N SER A 114 11.12 16.75 -0.98
CA SER A 114 12.44 16.56 -0.38
C SER A 114 13.47 17.31 -1.23
N LEU A 115 14.01 18.38 -0.64
CA LEU A 115 14.97 19.37 -1.17
C LEU A 115 16.08 18.82 -2.08
#